data_AF-A0AAE1MD39-F1
#
_entry.id   AF-A0AAE1MD39-F1
#
_cell.length_a   1.000
_cell.length_b   1.000
_cell.length_c   1.000
_cell.angle_alpha   90.00
_cell.angle_beta   90.00
_cell.angle_gamma   90.00
#
_symmetry.space_group_name_H-M   'P 1'
#
loop_
_entity.id
_entity.type
_entity.pdbx_description
1 polymer ?
#
loop_
_entity_poly.entity_id
_entity_poly.type
_entity_poly.pdbx_seq_one_letter_code
_entity_poly.pdbx_strand_id
1 'polypeptide(L)'
;MLSNFGRHFDVNPKGWRLFSDVLENAAFGLEMLTPAFPHLFVPIGAVAGASRSAAALIQAPTRSCFYAKELCRGLVFSEYLLSGQAPPVKEVNDEEPLFPTVSILNVTIANKVRSFILSSEAKDAAAEIERGLQLGSKLSEIVNSREDALALFGLYKNEGYMLSEHMGKFCVVLKENCSPQDMLKALFQASYLYWLEKNAGIEGRGTVDDSKPGGRLQLSLDYVEREFSHARNDGETVGWVTDGLIARPLPNRIRPGNMAYQLEPLSYVML
;
A
#
# COMPACT_ATOMS: atom_id res chain seq x y z
N MET A 1 2.73 31.08 -14.80
CA MET A 1 1.40 30.93 -14.16
C MET A 1 1.00 29.48 -13.86
N LEU A 2 1.39 28.48 -14.67
CA LEU A 2 1.08 27.05 -14.39
C LEU A 2 1.87 26.42 -13.21
N SER A 3 3.03 26.96 -12.84
CA SER A 3 3.88 26.45 -11.74
C SER A 3 3.21 26.52 -10.35
N ASN A 4 2.28 27.46 -10.12
CA ASN A 4 1.56 27.55 -8.84
C ASN A 4 0.42 26.51 -8.74
N PHE A 5 -0.11 26.02 -9.86
CA PHE A 5 -1.13 24.97 -9.87
C PHE A 5 -0.56 23.61 -9.48
N GLY A 6 0.70 23.32 -9.84
CA GLY A 6 1.38 22.07 -9.45
C GLY A 6 1.47 21.89 -7.93
N ARG A 7 1.79 22.97 -7.19
CA ARG A 7 1.79 22.96 -5.71
C ARG A 7 0.40 22.71 -5.11
N HIS A 8 -0.67 23.11 -5.79
CA HIS A 8 -2.04 22.83 -5.35
C HIS A 8 -2.50 21.40 -5.74
N PHE A 9 -1.86 20.78 -6.72
CA PHE A 9 -2.06 19.38 -7.11
C PHE A 9 -1.56 18.41 -6.03
N ASP A 10 -0.46 18.78 -5.38
CA ASP A 10 0.24 17.98 -4.37
C ASP A 10 -0.49 17.97 -3.00
N VAL A 11 -1.21 19.05 -2.69
CA VAL A 11 -1.85 19.26 -1.38
C VAL A 11 -3.05 18.34 -1.11
N ASN A 12 -3.70 17.76 -2.12
CA ASN A 12 -4.79 16.79 -1.89
C ASN A 12 -5.14 15.91 -3.12
N PRO A 13 -4.46 14.77 -3.34
CA PRO A 13 -4.78 13.86 -4.45
C PRO A 13 -6.18 13.24 -4.36
N LYS A 14 -6.78 13.17 -3.16
CA LYS A 14 -8.17 12.70 -2.99
C LYS A 14 -9.17 13.73 -3.53
N GLY A 15 -8.90 15.03 -3.35
CA GLY A 15 -9.74 16.12 -3.87
C GLY A 15 -9.74 16.21 -5.39
N TRP A 16 -8.56 16.13 -6.01
CA TRP A 16 -8.45 16.13 -7.48
C TRP A 16 -9.08 14.91 -8.13
N ARG A 17 -9.03 13.76 -7.46
CA ARG A 17 -9.75 12.56 -7.88
C ARG A 17 -11.25 12.78 -7.85
N LEU A 18 -11.80 13.29 -6.74
CA LEU A 18 -13.22 13.61 -6.62
C LEU A 18 -13.68 14.60 -7.69
N PHE A 19 -12.87 15.63 -7.97
CA PHE A 19 -13.15 16.61 -9.02
C PHE A 19 -13.20 15.96 -10.41
N SER A 20 -12.28 15.03 -10.70
CA SER A 20 -12.30 14.28 -11.95
C SER A 20 -13.53 13.36 -12.07
N ASP A 21 -13.89 12.66 -11.00
CA ASP A 21 -15.09 11.82 -10.96
C ASP A 21 -16.37 12.67 -11.18
N VAL A 22 -16.41 13.91 -10.67
CA VAL A 22 -17.50 14.87 -10.93
C VAL A 22 -17.53 15.30 -12.40
N LEU A 23 -16.37 15.63 -13.00
CA LEU A 23 -16.29 15.99 -14.42
C LEU A 23 -16.75 14.84 -15.33
N GLU A 24 -16.36 13.61 -15.00
CA GLU A 24 -16.72 12.41 -15.75
C GLU A 24 -18.23 12.15 -15.66
N ASN A 25 -18.81 12.22 -14.46
CA ASN A 25 -20.25 12.08 -14.26
C ASN A 25 -21.06 13.20 -14.94
N ALA A 26 -20.56 14.44 -14.91
CA ALA A 26 -21.19 15.56 -15.61
C ALA A 26 -21.15 15.37 -17.13
N ALA A 27 -20.05 14.85 -17.68
CA ALA A 27 -19.94 14.54 -19.10
C ALA A 27 -20.93 13.45 -19.53
N PHE A 28 -21.05 12.37 -18.74
CA PHE A 28 -22.07 11.33 -18.98
C PHE A 28 -23.49 11.89 -18.86
N GLY A 29 -23.76 12.76 -17.88
CA GLY A 29 -25.04 13.44 -17.76
C GLY A 29 -25.36 14.32 -18.98
N LEU A 30 -24.36 15.01 -19.53
CA LEU A 30 -24.49 15.80 -20.74
C LEU A 30 -24.80 14.91 -21.96
N GLU A 31 -24.11 13.78 -22.10
CA GLU A 31 -24.37 12.79 -23.15
C GLU A 31 -25.79 12.21 -23.04
N MET A 32 -26.29 11.96 -21.82
CA MET A 32 -27.67 11.50 -21.59
C MET A 32 -28.74 12.54 -21.93
N LEU A 33 -28.42 13.84 -21.89
CA LEU A 33 -29.35 14.93 -22.28
C LEU A 33 -29.40 15.17 -23.79
N THR A 34 -28.45 14.62 -24.55
CA THR A 34 -28.37 14.76 -26.01
C THR A 34 -29.67 14.42 -26.75
N PRO A 35 -30.44 13.38 -26.39
CA PRO A 35 -31.71 13.08 -27.06
C PRO A 35 -32.79 14.16 -26.90
N ALA A 36 -32.74 14.97 -25.83
CA ALA A 36 -33.71 16.03 -25.57
C ALA A 36 -33.45 17.30 -26.41
N PHE A 37 -32.21 17.50 -26.89
CA PHE A 37 -31.81 18.67 -27.66
C PHE A 37 -31.01 18.28 -28.91
N PRO A 38 -31.64 17.64 -29.91
CA PRO A 38 -30.95 17.13 -31.10
C PRO A 38 -30.27 18.22 -31.95
N HIS A 39 -30.72 19.47 -31.86
CA HIS A 39 -30.11 20.61 -32.53
C HIS A 39 -28.78 21.07 -31.89
N LEU A 40 -28.49 20.65 -30.65
CA LEU A 40 -27.26 20.95 -29.92
C LEU A 40 -26.33 19.73 -29.81
N PHE A 41 -26.56 18.67 -30.60
CA PHE A 41 -25.77 17.44 -30.56
C PHE A 41 -24.25 17.67 -30.65
N VAL A 42 -23.81 18.48 -31.62
CA VAL A 42 -22.39 18.76 -31.87
C VAL A 42 -21.73 19.50 -30.70
N PRO A 43 -22.26 20.64 -30.20
CA PRO A 43 -21.65 21.33 -29.06
C PRO A 43 -21.72 20.51 -27.77
N ILE A 44 -22.82 19.77 -27.52
CA ILE A 44 -22.93 18.88 -26.35
C ILE A 44 -21.86 17.79 -26.39
N GLY A 45 -21.72 17.10 -27.53
CA GLY A 45 -20.70 16.07 -27.71
C GLY A 45 -19.28 16.60 -27.57
N ALA A 46 -19.00 17.80 -28.10
CA ALA A 46 -17.70 18.44 -27.97
C ALA A 46 -17.35 18.77 -26.51
N VAL A 47 -18.29 19.34 -25.75
CA VAL A 47 -18.11 19.67 -24.33
C VAL A 47 -17.95 18.40 -23.49
N ALA A 48 -18.76 17.37 -23.74
CA ALA A 48 -18.66 16.09 -23.04
C ALA A 48 -17.32 15.40 -23.32
N GLY A 49 -16.90 15.32 -24.58
CA GLY A 49 -15.60 14.74 -24.98
C GLY A 49 -14.39 15.48 -24.40
N ALA A 50 -14.42 16.82 -24.40
CA ALA A 50 -13.38 17.63 -23.77
C ALA A 50 -13.33 17.40 -22.24
N SER A 51 -14.49 17.33 -21.59
CA SER A 51 -14.60 17.09 -20.14
C SER A 51 -14.04 15.71 -19.76
N ARG A 52 -14.33 14.67 -20.55
CA ARG A 52 -13.76 13.33 -20.35
C ARG A 52 -12.25 13.30 -20.55
N SER A 53 -11.76 14.03 -21.55
CA SER A 53 -10.31 14.13 -21.82
C SER A 53 -9.58 14.83 -20.66
N ALA A 54 -10.16 15.91 -20.12
CA ALA A 54 -9.65 16.59 -18.93
C ALA A 54 -9.71 15.68 -17.69
N ALA A 55 -10.81 14.96 -17.47
CA ALA A 55 -10.95 14.01 -16.37
C ALA A 55 -9.87 12.93 -16.42
N ALA A 56 -9.62 12.34 -17.60
CA ALA A 56 -8.58 11.35 -17.82
C ALA A 56 -7.16 11.89 -17.51
N LEU A 57 -6.86 13.12 -17.94
CA LEU A 57 -5.57 13.78 -17.67
C LEU A 57 -5.35 14.05 -16.17
N ILE A 58 -6.40 14.27 -15.38
CA ILE A 58 -6.32 14.43 -13.92
C ILE A 58 -6.19 13.06 -13.22
N GLN A 59 -6.83 12.02 -13.76
CA GLN A 59 -6.78 10.67 -13.18
C GLN A 59 -5.43 9.97 -13.39
N ALA A 60 -4.72 10.26 -14.49
CA ALA A 60 -3.42 9.65 -14.79
C ALA A 60 -2.37 9.93 -13.70
N PRO A 61 -2.04 11.18 -13.34
CA PRO A 61 -1.03 11.48 -12.31
C PRO A 61 -1.49 11.10 -10.90
N THR A 62 -2.80 11.08 -10.63
CA THR A 62 -3.30 10.64 -9.31
C THR A 62 -3.09 9.13 -9.11
N ARG A 63 -3.12 8.30 -10.16
CA ARG A 63 -2.73 6.88 -10.07
C ARG A 63 -1.24 6.74 -9.75
N SER A 64 -0.38 7.45 -10.48
CA SER A 64 1.07 7.47 -10.23
C SER A 64 1.39 7.93 -8.80
N CYS A 65 0.62 8.88 -8.25
CA CYS A 65 0.76 9.33 -6.85
C CYS A 65 0.49 8.21 -5.82
N PHE A 66 -0.42 7.27 -6.11
CA PHE A 66 -0.65 6.13 -5.19
C PHE A 66 0.50 5.14 -5.22
N TYR A 67 0.96 4.75 -6.41
CA TYR A 67 2.12 3.85 -6.55
C TYR A 67 3.39 4.47 -5.96
N ALA A 68 3.62 5.76 -6.22
CA ALA A 68 4.71 6.50 -5.60
C ALA A 68 4.62 6.51 -4.07
N LYS A 69 3.42 6.69 -3.50
CA LYS A 69 3.24 6.65 -2.04
C LYS A 69 3.53 5.28 -1.45
N GLU A 70 3.16 4.19 -2.12
CA GLU A 70 3.47 2.83 -1.69
C GLU A 70 4.97 2.54 -1.78
N LEU A 71 5.60 2.93 -2.88
CA LEU A 71 7.05 2.86 -3.09
C LEU A 71 7.83 3.65 -2.03
N CYS A 72 7.45 4.90 -1.75
CA CYS A 72 8.09 5.70 -0.71
C CYS A 72 7.98 5.05 0.68
N ARG A 73 6.89 4.34 0.98
CA ARG A 73 6.74 3.61 2.25
C ARG A 73 7.64 2.39 2.30
N GLY A 74 7.71 1.63 1.20
CA GLY A 74 8.67 0.53 1.06
C GLY A 74 10.10 1.01 1.25
N LEU A 75 10.46 2.14 0.66
CA LEU A 75 11.79 2.76 0.81
C LEU A 75 12.10 3.14 2.25
N VAL A 76 11.18 3.81 2.94
CA VAL A 76 11.35 4.18 4.36
C VAL A 76 11.56 2.95 5.23
N PHE A 77 10.80 1.88 5.00
CA PHE A 77 10.96 0.65 5.76
C PHE A 77 12.22 -0.10 5.41
N SER A 78 12.61 -0.18 4.14
CA SER A 78 13.88 -0.77 3.72
C SER A 78 15.08 -0.04 4.35
N GLU A 79 15.08 1.29 4.34
CA GLU A 79 16.09 2.09 5.03
C GLU A 79 16.09 1.86 6.53
N TYR A 80 14.91 1.80 7.15
CA TYR A 80 14.79 1.52 8.58
C TYR A 80 15.35 0.15 8.94
N LEU A 81 15.08 -0.88 8.13
CA LEU A 81 15.58 -2.24 8.34
C LEU A 81 17.10 -2.35 8.15
N LEU A 82 17.69 -1.56 7.25
CA LEU A 82 19.13 -1.56 6.99
C LEU A 82 19.93 -0.70 7.96
N SER A 83 19.41 0.49 8.31
CA SER A 83 20.14 1.50 9.08
C SER A 83 19.68 1.61 10.54
N GLY A 84 18.49 1.09 10.87
CA GLY A 84 17.83 1.31 12.15
C GLY A 84 17.23 2.71 12.33
N GLN A 85 17.22 3.54 11.28
CA GLN A 85 16.72 4.92 11.32
C GLN A 85 15.75 5.20 10.18
N ALA A 86 14.66 5.91 10.47
CA ALA A 86 13.73 6.34 9.44
C ALA A 86 14.31 7.57 8.70
N PRO A 87 14.44 7.54 7.36
CA PRO A 87 14.88 8.71 6.60
C PRO A 87 13.85 9.84 6.74
N PRO A 88 14.25 11.11 6.86
CA PRO A 88 13.30 12.23 6.89
C PRO A 88 12.61 12.43 5.54
N VAL A 89 11.36 12.88 5.60
CA VAL A 89 10.51 13.07 4.40
C VAL A 89 11.14 13.97 3.34
N LYS A 90 11.85 15.02 3.78
CA LYS A 90 12.47 15.99 2.86
C LYS A 90 13.48 15.32 1.94
N GLU A 91 14.33 14.46 2.48
CA GLU A 91 15.41 13.83 1.73
C GLU A 91 14.90 12.80 0.73
N VAL A 92 13.86 12.04 1.10
CA VAL A 92 13.17 11.12 0.16
C VAL A 92 12.50 11.89 -0.99
N ASN A 93 11.96 13.08 -0.71
CA ASN A 93 11.39 13.93 -1.75
C ASN A 93 12.45 14.64 -2.61
N ASP A 94 13.67 14.86 -2.08
CA ASP A 94 14.76 15.58 -2.76
C ASP A 94 15.58 14.67 -3.69
N GLU A 95 15.81 13.41 -3.31
CA GLU A 95 16.60 12.43 -4.08
C GLU A 95 15.85 11.81 -5.27
N GLU A 96 14.51 11.88 -5.27
CA GLU A 96 13.70 11.46 -6.40
C GLU A 96 12.63 12.53 -6.66
N PRO A 97 12.87 13.49 -7.56
CA PRO A 97 11.92 14.57 -7.84
C PRO A 97 10.76 13.97 -8.64
N LEU A 98 9.81 13.35 -7.95
CA LEU A 98 8.52 12.91 -8.48
C LEU A 98 7.65 14.11 -8.94
N PHE A 99 8.18 15.33 -8.80
CA PHE A 99 7.74 16.53 -9.47
C PHE A 99 8.94 17.21 -10.13
N PRO A 100 8.88 17.57 -11.43
CA PRO A 100 9.93 18.38 -12.05
C PRO A 100 10.05 19.71 -11.31
N THR A 101 11.12 19.86 -10.52
CA THR A 101 11.52 21.12 -9.90
C THR A 101 12.06 22.03 -10.99
N VAL A 102 11.30 23.06 -11.37
CA VAL A 102 11.92 24.24 -11.99
C VAL A 102 12.69 24.98 -10.89
N SER A 103 14.02 24.88 -10.95
CA SER A 103 14.97 25.63 -10.14
C SER A 103 14.69 27.13 -10.23
N ILE A 104 14.07 27.72 -9.21
CA ILE A 104 14.05 29.17 -9.03
C ILE A 104 14.04 29.49 -7.54
N LEU A 105 15.19 29.34 -6.88
CA LEU A 105 15.76 30.28 -5.91
C LEU A 105 16.86 29.59 -5.10
N ASN A 106 18.09 29.92 -5.46
CA ASN A 106 19.30 29.63 -4.73
C ASN A 106 19.31 30.47 -3.44
N VAL A 107 18.94 29.87 -2.30
CA VAL A 107 19.21 30.45 -0.98
C VAL A 107 20.06 29.46 -0.21
N THR A 108 21.35 29.75 -0.21
CA THR A 108 22.40 29.09 0.56
C THR A 108 22.06 29.18 2.05
N ILE A 109 21.50 28.12 2.63
CA ILE A 109 21.49 27.92 4.08
C ILE A 109 22.57 26.89 4.38
N ALA A 110 23.77 27.40 4.64
CA ALA A 110 24.88 26.63 5.18
C ALA A 110 24.56 26.23 6.63
N ASN A 111 23.89 25.10 6.81
CA ASN A 111 23.79 24.44 8.11
C ASN A 111 24.11 22.95 7.95
N LYS A 112 25.40 22.63 8.01
CA LYS A 112 25.99 21.35 8.42
C LYS A 112 25.06 20.12 8.28
N VAL A 113 24.68 19.79 7.06
CA VAL A 113 23.88 18.59 6.76
C VAL A 113 24.86 17.43 6.65
N ARG A 114 24.79 16.45 7.56
CA ARG A 114 25.16 15.09 7.19
C ARG A 114 24.27 14.77 6.00
N SER A 115 24.82 14.69 4.79
CA SER A 115 24.09 14.19 3.64
C SER A 115 23.62 12.78 4.00
N PHE A 116 22.37 12.64 4.39
CA PHE A 116 21.75 11.35 4.53
C PHE A 116 21.52 10.87 3.11
N ILE A 117 22.47 10.08 2.62
CA ILE A 117 22.40 9.50 1.28
C ILE A 117 21.57 8.23 1.45
N LEU A 118 20.40 8.21 0.81
CA LEU A 118 19.59 6.99 0.73
C LEU A 118 20.43 5.87 0.12
N SER A 119 20.44 4.72 0.78
CA SER A 119 21.10 3.52 0.33
C SER A 119 20.52 3.07 -1.02
N SER A 120 21.40 2.84 -1.99
CA SER A 120 20.99 2.21 -3.27
C SER A 120 20.31 0.87 -3.03
N GLU A 121 20.75 0.13 -2.01
CA GLU A 121 20.19 -1.16 -1.64
C GLU A 121 18.76 -1.03 -1.10
N ALA A 122 18.44 0.06 -0.38
CA ALA A 122 17.07 0.32 0.05
C ALA A 122 16.15 0.72 -1.11
N LYS A 123 16.67 1.49 -2.08
CA LYS A 123 15.96 1.84 -3.32
C LYS A 123 15.64 0.60 -4.14
N ASP A 124 16.61 -0.28 -4.32
CA ASP A 124 16.43 -1.55 -5.05
C ASP A 124 15.45 -2.48 -4.31
N ALA A 125 15.58 -2.60 -2.99
CA ALA A 125 14.64 -3.36 -2.16
C ALA A 125 13.21 -2.83 -2.27
N ALA A 126 13.02 -1.51 -2.18
CA ALA A 126 11.71 -0.89 -2.28
C ALA A 126 11.04 -1.14 -3.63
N ALA A 127 11.81 -1.07 -4.72
CA ALA A 127 11.31 -1.34 -6.07
C ALA A 127 10.88 -2.81 -6.22
N GLU A 128 11.64 -3.76 -5.67
CA GLU A 128 11.30 -5.18 -5.73
C GLU A 128 10.07 -5.51 -4.87
N ILE A 129 9.97 -4.90 -3.68
CA ILE A 129 8.81 -5.03 -2.80
C ILE A 129 7.55 -4.45 -3.47
N GLU A 130 7.62 -3.28 -4.10
CA GLU A 130 6.46 -2.68 -4.80
C GLU A 130 5.95 -3.58 -5.94
N ARG A 131 6.86 -4.20 -6.70
CA ARG A 131 6.51 -5.11 -7.79
C ARG A 131 5.98 -6.46 -7.30
N GLY A 132 6.44 -6.89 -6.12
CA GLY A 132 6.11 -8.17 -5.51
C GLY A 132 4.90 -8.13 -4.57
N LEU A 133 4.52 -6.97 -4.03
CA LEU A 133 3.45 -6.84 -3.06
C LEU A 133 2.07 -6.78 -3.74
N GLN A 134 1.14 -7.62 -3.27
CA GLN A 134 -0.23 -7.63 -3.74
C GLN A 134 -1.20 -7.56 -2.57
N LEU A 135 -1.83 -6.40 -2.39
CA LEU A 135 -2.85 -6.19 -1.36
C LEU A 135 -4.24 -6.62 -1.84
N GLY A 136 -4.95 -7.41 -1.03
CA GLY A 136 -6.30 -7.89 -1.31
C GLY A 136 -6.36 -9.14 -2.19
N SER A 137 -5.32 -9.98 -2.18
CA SER A 137 -5.33 -11.27 -2.88
C SER A 137 -6.46 -12.17 -2.39
N LYS A 138 -6.87 -13.14 -3.22
CA LYS A 138 -7.88 -14.12 -2.79
C LYS A 138 -7.26 -15.14 -1.85
N LEU A 139 -8.02 -15.61 -0.86
CA LEU A 139 -7.56 -16.68 0.02
C LEU A 139 -7.23 -17.96 -0.77
N SER A 140 -8.00 -18.25 -1.82
CA SER A 140 -7.77 -19.40 -2.71
C SER A 140 -6.47 -19.31 -3.53
N GLU A 141 -5.82 -18.15 -3.61
CA GLU A 141 -4.53 -17.98 -4.28
C GLU A 141 -3.36 -18.33 -3.35
N ILE A 142 -3.56 -18.30 -2.04
CA ILE A 142 -2.50 -18.54 -1.04
C ILE A 142 -2.68 -19.84 -0.25
N VAL A 143 -3.88 -20.42 -0.25
CA VAL A 143 -4.22 -21.66 0.46
C VAL A 143 -4.49 -22.76 -0.56
N ASN A 144 -3.66 -23.81 -0.54
CA ASN A 144 -3.83 -24.98 -1.40
C ASN A 144 -4.39 -26.19 -0.64
N SER A 145 -4.21 -26.22 0.68
CA SER A 145 -4.63 -27.31 1.56
C SER A 145 -5.42 -26.79 2.78
N ARG A 146 -6.13 -27.69 3.46
CA ARG A 146 -6.83 -27.35 4.71
C ARG A 146 -5.82 -26.95 5.79
N GLU A 147 -4.66 -27.58 5.78
CA GLU A 147 -3.55 -27.37 6.69
C GLU A 147 -2.97 -25.95 6.52
N ASP A 148 -2.79 -25.49 5.29
CA ASP A 148 -2.36 -24.10 5.00
C ASP A 148 -3.33 -23.08 5.59
N ALA A 149 -4.64 -23.33 5.43
CA ALA A 149 -5.67 -22.46 5.97
C ALA A 149 -5.57 -22.40 7.49
N LEU A 150 -5.54 -23.55 8.17
CA LEU A 150 -5.47 -23.63 9.63
C LEU A 150 -4.19 -22.97 10.17
N ALA A 151 -3.06 -23.14 9.49
CA ALA A 151 -1.80 -22.51 9.85
C ALA A 151 -1.87 -20.98 9.75
N LEU A 152 -2.35 -20.44 8.63
CA LEU A 152 -2.47 -19.00 8.42
C LEU A 152 -3.51 -18.35 9.35
N PHE A 153 -4.69 -18.97 9.51
CA PHE A 153 -5.71 -18.46 10.41
C PHE A 153 -5.26 -18.51 11.87
N GLY A 154 -4.47 -19.52 12.26
CA GLY A 154 -3.87 -19.64 13.58
C GLY A 154 -2.82 -18.55 13.84
N LEU A 155 -1.90 -18.37 12.88
CA LEU A 155 -0.82 -17.39 12.97
C LEU A 155 -1.35 -15.95 13.06
N TYR A 156 -2.23 -15.57 12.14
CA TYR A 156 -2.73 -14.20 12.03
C TYR A 156 -4.03 -13.96 12.80
N LYS A 157 -4.36 -14.77 13.82
CA LYS A 157 -5.65 -14.68 14.53
C LYS A 157 -5.98 -13.26 15.04
N ASN A 158 -4.96 -12.53 15.49
CA ASN A 158 -5.09 -11.20 16.10
C ASN A 158 -4.92 -10.03 15.11
N GLU A 159 -4.52 -10.32 13.86
CA GLU A 159 -4.17 -9.30 12.88
C GLU A 159 -5.33 -9.00 11.92
N GLY A 160 -5.39 -7.79 11.37
CA GLY A 160 -6.38 -7.41 10.35
C GLY A 160 -6.11 -8.00 8.95
N TYR A 161 -4.98 -8.68 8.76
CA TYR A 161 -4.54 -9.21 7.48
C TYR A 161 -3.89 -10.59 7.65
N MET A 162 -3.67 -11.27 6.52
CA MET A 162 -2.84 -12.47 6.41
C MET A 162 -1.85 -12.27 5.28
N LEU A 163 -0.64 -12.77 5.43
CA LEU A 163 0.42 -12.64 4.46
C LEU A 163 1.00 -14.03 4.16
N SER A 164 1.18 -14.31 2.88
CA SER A 164 1.84 -15.51 2.37
C SER A 164 2.59 -15.18 1.10
N GLU A 165 3.65 -15.93 0.82
CA GLU A 165 4.34 -15.85 -0.46
C GLU A 165 3.73 -16.84 -1.45
N HIS A 166 3.45 -16.40 -2.67
CA HIS A 166 2.99 -17.26 -3.76
C HIS A 166 3.59 -16.79 -5.08
N MET A 167 4.28 -17.68 -5.81
CA MET A 167 4.95 -17.39 -7.08
C MET A 167 5.93 -16.19 -7.01
N GLY A 168 6.70 -16.07 -5.92
CA GLY A 168 7.64 -14.96 -5.72
C GLY A 168 6.98 -13.61 -5.45
N LYS A 169 5.69 -13.60 -5.06
CA LYS A 169 4.94 -12.41 -4.68
C LYS A 169 4.46 -12.49 -3.25
N PHE A 170 4.47 -11.36 -2.56
CA PHE A 170 3.91 -11.19 -1.23
C PHE A 170 2.41 -10.91 -1.35
N CYS A 171 1.60 -11.96 -1.19
CA CYS A 171 0.15 -11.89 -1.26
C CYS A 171 -0.45 -11.59 0.11
N VAL A 172 -1.07 -10.42 0.24
CA VAL A 172 -1.76 -9.99 1.46
C VAL A 172 -3.27 -10.19 1.27
N VAL A 173 -3.87 -11.03 2.11
CA VAL A 173 -5.31 -11.22 2.20
C VAL A 173 -5.84 -10.33 3.32
N LEU A 174 -6.77 -9.43 2.99
CA LEU A 174 -7.33 -8.49 3.95
C LEU A 174 -8.59 -9.07 4.61
N LYS A 175 -8.70 -8.91 5.93
CA LYS A 175 -9.94 -9.22 6.64
C LYS A 175 -10.94 -8.06 6.51
N GLU A 176 -12.20 -8.31 6.80
CA GLU A 176 -13.25 -7.27 6.80
C GLU A 176 -12.96 -6.13 7.78
N ASN A 177 -12.39 -6.43 8.94
CA ASN A 177 -12.03 -5.45 9.97
C ASN A 177 -10.66 -4.77 9.75
N CYS A 178 -10.03 -4.98 8.60
CA CYS A 178 -8.73 -4.43 8.28
C CYS A 178 -8.75 -2.90 8.19
N SER A 179 -7.93 -2.26 9.01
CA SER A 179 -7.70 -0.82 9.01
C SER A 179 -6.60 -0.40 8.01
N PRO A 180 -6.52 0.89 7.63
CA PRO A 180 -5.37 1.41 6.88
C PRO A 180 -4.03 1.18 7.57
N GLN A 181 -4.00 1.13 8.91
CA GLN A 181 -2.81 0.81 9.69
C GLN A 181 -2.40 -0.65 9.53
N ASP A 182 -3.35 -1.58 9.47
CA ASP A 182 -3.07 -3.00 9.21
C ASP A 182 -2.45 -3.22 7.82
N MET A 183 -2.88 -2.44 6.82
CA MET A 183 -2.25 -2.47 5.49
C MET A 183 -0.81 -1.93 5.53
N LEU A 184 -0.53 -0.91 6.33
CA LEU A 184 0.83 -0.40 6.53
C LEU A 184 1.70 -1.42 7.26
N LYS A 185 1.14 -2.10 8.25
CA LYS A 185 1.78 -3.19 8.99
C LYS A 185 2.10 -4.37 8.07
N ALA A 186 1.20 -4.72 7.15
CA ALA A 186 1.44 -5.75 6.13
C ALA A 186 2.60 -5.39 5.19
N LEU A 187 2.68 -4.14 4.74
CA LEU A 187 3.81 -3.65 3.93
C LEU A 187 5.14 -3.70 4.71
N PHE A 188 5.12 -3.32 5.99
CA PHE A 188 6.31 -3.44 6.85
C PHE A 188 6.76 -4.90 7.00
N GLN A 189 5.81 -5.82 7.20
CA GLN A 189 6.11 -7.25 7.28
C GLN A 189 6.67 -7.81 5.95
N ALA A 190 6.10 -7.41 4.81
CA ALA A 190 6.63 -7.80 3.49
C ALA A 190 8.05 -7.27 3.26
N SER A 191 8.33 -6.04 3.70
CA SER A 191 9.68 -5.45 3.63
C SER A 191 10.67 -6.24 4.49
N TYR A 192 10.24 -6.69 5.68
CA TYR A 192 11.06 -7.52 6.54
C TYR A 192 11.25 -8.94 6.01
N LEU A 193 10.24 -9.55 5.38
CA LEU A 193 10.39 -10.84 4.70
C LEU A 193 11.41 -10.78 3.57
N TYR A 194 11.36 -9.71 2.75
CA TYR A 194 12.36 -9.46 1.72
C TYR A 194 13.76 -9.33 2.34
N TRP A 195 13.88 -8.56 3.42
CA TRP A 195 15.15 -8.40 4.14
C TRP A 195 15.69 -9.74 4.68
N LEU A 196 14.82 -10.59 5.26
CA LEU A 196 15.19 -11.92 5.76
C LEU A 196 15.71 -12.83 4.65
N GLU A 197 15.08 -12.81 3.48
CA GLU A 197 15.52 -13.61 2.34
C GLU A 197 16.90 -13.15 1.84
N LYS A 198 17.08 -11.84 1.63
CA LYS A 198 18.31 -11.29 1.05
C LYS A 198 19.49 -11.22 2.01
N ASN A 199 19.25 -10.88 3.28
CA ASN A 199 20.33 -10.61 4.25
C ASN A 199 20.57 -11.76 5.22
N ALA A 200 19.52 -12.51 5.59
CA ALA A 200 19.63 -13.62 6.54
C ALA A 200 19.64 -15.01 5.87
N GLY A 201 19.38 -15.08 4.56
CA GLY A 201 19.30 -16.35 3.81
C GLY A 201 18.15 -17.24 4.25
N ILE A 202 17.10 -16.68 4.86
CA ILE A 202 15.94 -17.42 5.33
C ILE A 202 14.88 -17.39 4.22
N GLU A 203 14.91 -18.41 3.37
CA GLU A 203 13.93 -18.61 2.30
C GLU A 203 12.64 -19.29 2.81
N GLY A 204 11.53 -19.06 2.11
CA GLY A 204 10.25 -19.68 2.43
C GLY A 204 10.23 -21.18 2.14
N ARG A 205 9.77 -21.98 3.11
CA ARG A 205 9.66 -23.46 2.97
C ARG A 205 8.23 -23.94 2.72
N GLY A 206 7.30 -23.00 2.61
CA GLY A 206 5.87 -23.23 2.43
C GLY A 206 5.05 -22.76 3.62
N THR A 207 3.77 -22.49 3.38
CA THR A 207 2.87 -21.81 4.32
C THR A 207 2.81 -22.48 5.70
N VAL A 208 2.69 -23.81 5.75
CA VAL A 208 2.60 -24.56 7.01
C VAL A 208 3.91 -24.49 7.81
N ASP A 209 5.06 -24.67 7.15
CA ASP A 209 6.35 -24.68 7.84
C ASP A 209 6.79 -23.28 8.24
N ASP A 210 6.50 -22.28 7.40
CA ASP A 210 6.77 -20.87 7.71
C ASP A 210 5.90 -20.34 8.86
N SER A 211 4.71 -20.94 9.07
CA SER A 211 3.78 -20.55 10.15
C SER A 211 4.06 -21.24 11.50
N LYS A 212 4.92 -22.26 11.54
CA LYS A 212 5.30 -22.93 12.80
C LYS A 212 6.25 -22.05 13.61
N PRO A 213 6.43 -22.32 14.92
CA PRO A 213 7.45 -21.66 15.73
C PRO A 213 8.85 -21.79 15.10
N GLY A 214 9.51 -20.65 14.87
CA GLY A 214 10.80 -20.57 14.18
C GLY A 214 10.70 -20.57 12.64
N GLY A 215 9.49 -20.68 12.09
CA GLY A 215 9.22 -20.50 10.66
C GLY A 215 9.30 -19.04 10.25
N ARG A 216 9.53 -18.79 8.96
CA ARG A 216 9.78 -17.45 8.42
C ARG A 216 8.61 -16.49 8.63
N LEU A 217 7.37 -16.93 8.40
CA LEU A 217 6.18 -16.10 8.59
C LEU A 217 5.96 -15.78 10.07
N GLN A 218 6.13 -16.75 10.98
CA GLN A 218 6.08 -16.50 12.42
C GLN A 218 7.14 -15.50 12.87
N LEU A 219 8.41 -15.70 12.49
CA LEU A 219 9.50 -14.78 12.83
C LEU A 219 9.23 -13.37 12.33
N SER A 220 8.70 -13.24 11.12
CA SER A 220 8.35 -11.94 10.56
C SER A 220 7.22 -11.26 11.32
N LEU A 221 6.19 -12.01 11.74
CA LEU A 221 5.08 -11.47 12.50
C LEU A 221 5.54 -11.03 13.89
N ASP A 222 6.34 -11.84 14.58
CA ASP A 222 6.92 -11.52 15.89
C ASP A 222 7.80 -10.26 15.84
N TYR A 223 8.56 -10.08 14.75
CA TYR A 223 9.33 -8.85 14.54
C TYR A 223 8.43 -7.63 14.36
N VAL A 224 7.40 -7.75 13.51
CA VAL A 224 6.46 -6.65 13.26
C VAL A 224 5.66 -6.27 14.51
N GLU A 225 5.22 -7.23 15.33
CA GLU A 225 4.53 -6.94 16.59
C GLU A 225 5.39 -6.13 17.57
N ARG A 226 6.71 -6.32 17.55
CA ARG A 226 7.65 -5.61 18.43
C ARG A 226 8.08 -4.26 17.85
N GLU A 227 8.46 -4.23 16.59
CA GLU A 227 9.17 -3.08 16.00
C GLU A 227 8.25 -2.11 15.25
N PHE A 228 7.07 -2.52 14.81
CA PHE A 228 6.22 -1.65 13.99
C PHE A 228 5.83 -0.36 14.70
N SER A 229 5.56 -0.39 16.00
CA SER A 229 5.27 0.83 16.77
C SER A 229 6.47 1.76 16.86
N HIS A 230 7.69 1.22 16.97
CA HIS A 230 8.92 2.00 17.01
C HIS A 230 9.20 2.65 15.66
N ALA A 231 9.22 1.84 14.59
CA ALA A 231 9.39 2.32 13.21
C ALA A 231 8.36 3.39 12.83
N ARG A 232 7.11 3.22 13.29
CA ARG A 232 6.03 4.19 13.10
C ARG A 232 6.33 5.52 13.80
N ASN A 233 6.62 5.47 15.10
CA ASN A 233 6.86 6.67 15.91
C ASN A 233 8.08 7.42 15.40
N ASP A 234 9.15 6.71 15.06
CA ASP A 234 10.36 7.31 14.48
C ASP A 234 10.03 8.00 13.14
N GLY A 235 9.23 7.34 12.28
CA GLY A 235 8.71 7.93 11.06
C GLY A 235 7.92 9.22 11.29
N GLU A 236 7.02 9.25 12.27
CA GLU A 236 6.24 10.44 12.64
C GLU A 236 7.16 11.60 13.05
N THR A 237 8.20 11.33 13.86
CA THR A 237 9.14 12.37 14.31
C THR A 237 9.92 13.04 13.18
N VAL A 238 10.15 12.31 12.08
CA VAL A 238 10.86 12.82 10.89
C VAL A 238 9.90 13.29 9.78
N GLY A 239 8.61 13.40 10.10
CA GLY A 239 7.57 14.06 9.29
C GLY A 239 6.69 13.13 8.46
N TRP A 240 6.84 11.81 8.57
CA TRP A 240 5.99 10.87 7.84
C TRP A 240 4.59 10.78 8.46
N VAL A 241 3.56 10.87 7.63
CA VAL A 241 2.20 10.53 8.04
C VAL A 241 2.11 9.01 8.20
N THR A 242 1.76 8.45 9.36
CA THR A 242 1.73 6.99 9.55
C THR A 242 0.35 6.44 9.92
N ASP A 243 -0.70 7.24 9.68
CA ASP A 243 -2.10 6.88 9.92
C ASP A 243 -2.57 5.64 9.11
N GLY A 244 -1.80 5.23 8.12
CA GLY A 244 -2.00 4.00 7.37
C GLY A 244 -1.48 4.07 5.95
N LEU A 245 -1.58 2.95 5.24
CA LEU A 245 -1.18 2.84 3.86
C LEU A 245 -2.31 3.36 2.96
N ILE A 246 -2.01 4.38 2.15
CA ILE A 246 -2.91 4.87 1.11
C ILE A 246 -2.69 4.03 -0.14
N ALA A 247 -3.22 2.80 -0.14
CA ALA A 247 -3.20 1.90 -1.29
C ALA A 247 -4.62 1.66 -1.83
N ARG A 248 -4.72 1.16 -3.06
CA ARG A 248 -5.96 0.60 -3.62
C ARG A 248 -5.86 -0.92 -3.63
N PRO A 249 -6.17 -1.60 -2.51
CA PRO A 249 -6.16 -3.05 -2.49
C PRO A 249 -7.21 -3.59 -3.47
N LEU A 250 -6.97 -4.81 -3.94
CA LEU A 250 -7.97 -5.59 -4.66
C LEU A 250 -9.24 -5.73 -3.80
N PRO A 251 -10.42 -5.88 -4.44
CA PRO A 251 -11.71 -5.82 -3.74
C PRO A 251 -11.96 -7.01 -2.80
N ASN A 252 -11.08 -8.01 -2.77
CA ASN A 252 -11.29 -9.21 -1.97
C ASN A 252 -11.00 -8.94 -0.50
N ARG A 253 -12.03 -9.13 0.33
CA ARG A 253 -11.91 -9.18 1.79
C ARG A 253 -12.54 -10.46 2.28
N ILE A 254 -11.98 -11.02 3.33
CA ILE A 254 -12.52 -12.22 3.94
C ILE A 254 -13.13 -11.91 5.31
N ARG A 255 -14.21 -12.62 5.61
CA ARG A 255 -14.73 -12.74 6.97
C ARG A 255 -14.35 -14.12 7.50
N PRO A 256 -13.40 -14.22 8.44
CA PRO A 256 -13.19 -15.48 9.14
C PRO A 256 -14.52 -15.84 9.83
N GLY A 257 -15.13 -16.95 9.46
CA GLY A 257 -16.27 -17.47 10.20
C GLY A 257 -15.84 -17.74 11.65
N ASN A 258 -16.71 -17.50 12.63
CA ASN A 258 -16.44 -17.86 14.02
C ASN A 258 -16.17 -19.38 14.10
N MET A 259 -14.90 -19.82 14.04
CA MET A 259 -14.50 -21.19 14.37
C MET A 259 -14.57 -21.48 15.88
N ALA A 260 -15.37 -20.72 16.63
CA ALA A 260 -15.50 -20.82 18.09
C ALA A 260 -16.56 -21.85 18.54
N TYR A 261 -17.24 -22.55 17.64
CA TYR A 261 -18.29 -23.53 17.99
C TYR A 261 -18.12 -24.86 17.28
N GLN A 262 -17.00 -25.57 17.53
CA GLN A 262 -16.93 -27.00 17.19
C GLN A 262 -15.97 -27.80 18.08
N LEU A 263 -15.87 -27.41 19.35
CA LEU A 263 -15.25 -28.20 20.41
C LEU A 263 -16.25 -28.36 21.57
N GLU A 264 -17.30 -29.12 21.34
CA GLU A 264 -18.05 -29.77 22.41
C GLU A 264 -17.74 -31.28 22.31
N PRO A 265 -17.15 -31.91 23.35
CA PRO A 265 -16.85 -33.32 23.33
C PRO A 265 -18.14 -34.13 23.48
N LEU A 266 -18.20 -35.26 22.77
CA LEU A 266 -19.21 -36.30 22.90
C LEU A 266 -19.56 -36.58 24.37
N SER A 267 -20.79 -36.27 24.77
CA SER A 267 -21.43 -36.92 25.91
C SER A 267 -22.72 -37.59 25.45
N TYR A 268 -22.68 -38.91 25.58
CA TYR A 268 -23.78 -39.87 25.62
C TYR A 268 -24.91 -39.41 26.56
N VAL A 269 -26.15 -39.87 26.30
CA VAL A 269 -27.32 -40.11 27.20
C VAL A 269 -28.60 -39.69 26.45
N MET A 270 -29.28 -40.62 25.76
CA MET A 270 -30.43 -41.40 26.23
C MET A 270 -31.73 -40.59 26.34
N LEU A 271 -32.52 -40.57 25.25
CA LEU A 271 -33.90 -41.06 25.12
C LEU A 271 -34.38 -40.84 23.68
#